data_AF-A0A8C2EAR0-F1
#
_entry.id   AF-A0A8C2EAR0-F1
#
_cell.length_a   1.000
_cell.length_b   1.000
_cell.length_c   1.000
_cell.angle_alpha   90.00
_cell.angle_beta   90.00
_cell.angle_gamma   90.00
#
_symmetry.space_group_name_H-M   'P 1'
#
loop_
_entity.id
_entity.type
_entity.pdbx_description
1 polymer ?
#
loop_
_entity_poly.entity_id
_entity_poly.type
_entity_poly.pdbx_seq_one_letter_code
_entity_poly.pdbx_strand_id
1 'polypeptide(L)'
;MFAKLKKKLAEEAATTPRSGRIPRSMSKESITSMGADSGDDFASDGSSSRDDVSSQIQRRNDQIRKLEAKLSDYAEQLRLMQKTKEKLEIALEKYQDSSMRKLQDQNEAFQSNRAKMAEGMALALEKKDQEWIEKLATLEQEKLSLAARLDEMTEQSLSLFQKRDDLDELEGFQQQELAKVKHMVKIPRNVFMQQKLKPDPDSETKERLQESRQEKSTDKTISETPMPATAPTPAPGLPQTSGPPPITSNTTVTNSSDLTDTREINFEYLKHVVLKFMSSREAEAFQLIRAISVLLHFTKEEEDMLKQTLEYKMSWFGSKPTPKGIIRPSISGTSSWS
;
A
#
# COMPACT_ATOMS: atom_id res chain seq x y z
N MET A 1 -15.02 -22.97 25.81
CA MET A 1 -13.80 -22.22 26.17
C MET A 1 -13.45 -22.34 27.66
N PHE A 2 -14.14 -21.64 28.56
CA PHE A 2 -13.76 -21.44 29.98
C PHE A 2 -13.30 -22.67 30.78
N ALA A 3 -13.89 -23.85 30.57
CA ALA A 3 -13.52 -25.07 31.31
C ALA A 3 -12.03 -25.47 31.14
N LYS A 4 -11.45 -25.29 29.94
CA LYS A 4 -10.03 -25.57 29.70
C LYS A 4 -9.11 -24.57 30.42
N LEU A 5 -9.56 -23.33 30.62
CA LEU A 5 -8.80 -22.30 31.32
C LEU A 5 -8.74 -22.57 32.83
N LYS A 6 -9.88 -22.94 33.43
CA LYS A 6 -9.94 -23.34 34.85
C LYS A 6 -9.08 -24.58 35.14
N LYS A 7 -9.04 -25.57 34.23
CA LYS A 7 -8.15 -26.74 34.41
C LYS A 7 -6.68 -26.32 34.43
N LYS A 8 -6.22 -25.51 33.45
CA LYS A 8 -4.82 -25.05 33.41
C LYS A 8 -4.39 -24.33 34.69
N LEU A 9 -5.23 -23.44 35.23
CA LEU A 9 -4.89 -22.66 36.42
C LEU A 9 -4.75 -23.53 37.69
N ALA A 10 -5.53 -24.61 37.79
CA ALA A 10 -5.39 -25.59 38.88
C ALA A 10 -4.16 -26.50 38.73
N GLU A 11 -3.76 -26.79 37.48
CA GLU A 11 -2.61 -27.63 37.14
C GLU A 11 -1.28 -26.89 37.39
N GLU A 12 -1.23 -25.59 37.08
CA GLU A 12 -0.08 -24.70 37.31
C GLU A 12 0.15 -24.36 38.80
N ALA A 13 -0.93 -24.27 39.59
CA ALA A 13 -0.85 -24.06 41.04
C ALA A 13 -0.23 -25.26 41.80
N ALA A 14 -0.24 -26.47 41.22
CA ALA A 14 0.29 -27.67 41.85
C ALA A 14 1.82 -27.79 41.77
N THR A 15 2.49 -27.02 40.91
CA THR A 15 3.92 -27.15 40.60
C THR A 15 4.78 -26.03 41.19
N THR A 16 4.73 -25.85 42.51
CA THR A 16 5.67 -24.97 43.25
C THR A 16 6.64 -25.78 44.11
N PRO A 17 7.98 -25.65 43.93
CA PRO A 17 8.95 -26.46 44.65
C PRO A 17 9.11 -25.99 46.10
N ARG A 18 8.59 -26.79 47.04
CA ARG A 18 8.69 -26.56 48.48
C ARG A 18 10.12 -26.78 49.01
N SER A 19 10.95 -25.73 49.03
CA SER A 19 12.18 -25.71 49.83
C SER A 19 12.55 -24.28 50.24
N GLY A 20 12.81 -23.93 51.52
CA GLY A 20 12.82 -24.78 52.72
C GLY A 20 14.13 -24.77 53.51
N ARG A 21 14.90 -23.68 53.51
CA ARG A 21 16.16 -23.61 54.27
C ARG A 21 16.39 -22.27 54.97
N ILE A 22 16.03 -22.19 56.25
CA ILE A 22 16.43 -21.11 57.15
C ILE A 22 17.85 -21.44 57.66
N PRO A 23 18.85 -20.55 57.51
CA PRO A 23 20.15 -20.73 58.15
C PRO A 23 20.01 -20.46 59.66
N ARG A 24 20.02 -21.53 60.47
CA ARG A 24 20.15 -21.42 61.93
C ARG A 24 21.57 -20.94 62.27
N SER A 25 21.73 -19.68 62.67
CA SER A 25 22.94 -19.20 63.33
C SER A 25 22.96 -19.71 64.78
N MET A 26 23.69 -20.80 65.03
CA MET A 26 23.87 -21.32 66.39
C MET A 26 24.81 -20.41 67.20
N SER A 27 24.25 -19.68 68.16
CA SER A 27 25.02 -19.12 69.28
C SER A 27 25.77 -20.24 70.01
N LYS A 28 27.07 -20.06 70.24
CA LYS A 28 27.85 -20.89 71.15
C LYS A 28 28.14 -20.08 72.40
N GLU A 29 27.23 -20.12 73.37
CA GLU A 29 27.51 -19.62 74.72
C GLU A 29 28.29 -20.68 75.53
N SER A 30 29.48 -20.30 75.98
CA SER A 30 30.37 -21.18 76.75
C SER A 30 29.88 -21.33 78.19
N ILE A 31 29.42 -22.53 78.54
CA ILE A 31 29.13 -22.92 79.93
C ILE A 31 30.35 -23.60 80.55
N THR A 32 31.17 -22.85 81.28
CA THR A 32 32.23 -23.40 82.13
C THR A 32 31.62 -24.07 83.35
N SER A 33 31.44 -25.39 83.28
CA SER A 33 31.10 -26.19 84.45
C SER A 33 32.35 -26.39 85.32
N MET A 34 32.37 -25.76 86.49
CA MET A 34 33.19 -26.18 87.62
C MET A 34 32.24 -26.66 88.71
N GLY A 35 32.55 -27.79 89.33
CA GLY A 35 31.70 -28.45 90.30
C GLY A 35 32.48 -29.01 91.48
N ALA A 36 31.80 -29.07 92.62
CA ALA A 36 32.20 -29.70 93.88
C ALA A 36 33.51 -29.19 94.51
N ASP A 37 33.36 -28.43 95.59
CA ASP A 37 34.17 -28.63 96.80
C ASP A 37 33.20 -28.91 97.97
N SER A 38 33.70 -29.40 99.10
CA SER A 38 32.91 -30.16 100.09
C SER A 38 33.08 -29.71 101.54
N GLY A 39 32.09 -30.05 102.38
CA GLY A 39 32.06 -29.75 103.82
C GLY A 39 31.60 -28.32 104.15
N ASP A 40 31.21 -28.01 105.39
CA ASP A 40 30.80 -28.86 106.52
C ASP A 40 30.09 -27.95 107.55
N ASP A 41 29.82 -28.48 108.75
CA ASP A 41 29.48 -27.81 110.00
C ASP A 41 28.05 -27.23 110.15
N PHE A 42 27.41 -27.63 111.24
CA PHE A 42 26.01 -27.35 111.56
C PHE A 42 25.92 -26.49 112.83
N ALA A 43 26.10 -25.18 112.68
CA ALA A 43 26.12 -24.23 113.81
C ALA A 43 24.78 -23.48 113.97
N SER A 44 24.27 -23.43 115.19
CA SER A 44 22.94 -22.89 115.53
C SER A 44 22.88 -21.36 115.52
N ASP A 45 22.24 -20.78 114.51
CA ASP A 45 21.56 -19.47 114.64
C ASP A 45 20.26 -19.41 113.82
N GLY A 46 19.22 -18.82 114.42
CA GLY A 46 17.94 -18.56 113.78
C GLY A 46 17.91 -17.32 112.88
N SER A 47 18.92 -16.43 112.94
CA SER A 47 19.02 -15.29 112.02
C SER A 47 19.61 -15.68 110.66
N SER A 48 20.72 -16.45 110.60
CA SER A 48 21.39 -16.75 109.31
C SER A 48 20.42 -17.26 108.24
N SER A 49 19.58 -18.26 108.56
CA SER A 49 18.59 -18.80 107.62
C SER A 49 17.61 -17.74 107.07
N ARG A 50 17.30 -16.70 107.84
CA ARG A 50 16.47 -15.57 107.41
C ARG A 50 17.22 -14.61 106.48
N ASP A 51 18.48 -14.33 106.79
CA ASP A 51 19.33 -13.42 106.01
C ASP A 51 19.82 -14.08 104.70
N ASP A 52 20.00 -15.40 104.68
CA ASP A 52 20.22 -16.22 103.49
C ASP A 52 18.99 -16.24 102.57
N VAL A 53 17.78 -16.42 103.13
CA VAL A 53 16.54 -16.31 102.35
C VAL A 53 16.32 -14.90 101.82
N SER A 54 16.60 -13.86 102.62
CA SER A 54 16.58 -12.45 102.18
C SER A 54 17.52 -12.23 100.99
N SER A 55 18.76 -12.72 101.09
CA SER A 55 19.77 -12.67 100.02
C SER A 55 19.32 -13.43 98.76
N GLN A 56 18.66 -14.58 98.90
CA GLN A 56 18.13 -15.34 97.76
C GLN A 56 16.96 -14.62 97.08
N ILE A 57 16.08 -13.98 97.85
CA ILE A 57 14.98 -13.14 97.34
C ILE A 57 15.55 -11.95 96.56
N GLN A 58 16.55 -11.25 97.10
CA GLN A 58 17.16 -10.11 96.41
C GLN A 58 17.83 -10.52 95.09
N ARG A 59 18.59 -11.63 95.06
CA ARG A 59 19.16 -12.19 93.82
C ARG A 59 18.08 -12.54 92.78
N ARG A 60 16.94 -13.10 93.21
CA ARG A 60 15.78 -13.35 92.31
C ARG A 60 15.15 -12.05 91.80
N ASN A 61 14.98 -11.03 92.65
CA ASN A 61 14.46 -9.72 92.25
C ASN A 61 15.40 -8.96 91.30
N ASP A 62 16.71 -9.16 91.40
CA ASP A 62 17.69 -8.67 90.42
C ASP A 62 17.61 -9.44 89.10
N GLN A 63 17.38 -10.76 89.14
CA GLN A 63 17.19 -11.59 87.96
C GLN A 63 15.88 -11.26 87.23
N ILE A 64 14.79 -11.04 87.97
CA ILE A 64 13.49 -10.62 87.43
C ILE A 64 13.66 -9.28 86.69
N ARG A 65 14.24 -8.26 87.32
CA ARG A 65 14.49 -6.95 86.67
C ARG A 65 15.38 -7.05 85.42
N LYS A 66 16.36 -7.96 85.40
CA LYS A 66 17.19 -8.24 84.21
C LYS A 66 16.41 -8.95 83.09
N LEU A 67 15.41 -9.76 83.42
CA LEU A 67 14.52 -10.41 82.44
C LEU A 67 13.45 -9.43 81.93
N GLU A 68 12.89 -8.59 82.80
CA GLU A 68 11.95 -7.51 82.44
C GLU A 68 12.58 -6.51 81.47
N ALA A 69 13.82 -6.07 81.75
CA ALA A 69 14.58 -5.21 80.84
C ALA A 69 14.75 -5.86 79.45
N LYS A 70 15.23 -7.11 79.39
CA LYS A 70 15.37 -7.85 78.12
C LYS A 70 14.03 -8.06 77.40
N LEU A 71 12.95 -8.27 78.13
CA LEU A 71 11.61 -8.39 77.55
C LEU A 71 11.16 -7.08 76.90
N SER A 72 11.49 -5.93 77.52
CA SER A 72 11.29 -4.60 76.95
C SER A 72 12.15 -4.39 75.70
N ASP A 73 13.45 -4.72 75.75
CA ASP A 73 14.37 -4.61 74.61
C ASP A 73 13.85 -5.42 73.39
N TYR A 74 13.39 -6.66 73.61
CA TYR A 74 12.81 -7.48 72.56
C TYR A 74 11.47 -6.95 72.05
N ALA A 75 10.64 -6.34 72.89
CA ALA A 75 9.39 -5.71 72.48
C ALA A 75 9.63 -4.46 71.61
N GLU A 76 10.63 -3.63 71.95
CA GLU A 76 11.06 -2.51 71.11
C GLU A 76 11.68 -2.98 69.80
N GLN A 77 12.55 -4.00 69.83
CA GLN A 77 13.13 -4.60 68.63
C GLN A 77 12.05 -5.15 67.69
N LEU A 78 11.04 -5.85 68.23
CA LEU A 78 9.91 -6.37 67.45
C LEU A 78 9.07 -5.24 66.82
N ARG A 79 8.79 -4.17 67.58
CA ARG A 79 8.10 -2.96 67.10
C ARG A 79 8.90 -2.25 66.00
N LEU A 80 10.22 -2.21 66.10
CA LEU A 80 11.10 -1.66 65.06
C LEU A 80 11.11 -2.54 63.80
N MET A 81 11.22 -3.86 63.96
CA MET A 81 11.16 -4.83 62.84
C MET A 81 9.82 -4.79 62.11
N GLN A 82 8.71 -4.67 62.85
CA GLN A 82 7.38 -4.51 62.25
C GLN A 82 7.29 -3.20 61.44
N LYS A 83 7.79 -2.08 62.00
CA LYS A 83 7.81 -0.78 61.30
C LYS A 83 8.76 -0.74 60.09
N THR A 84 9.81 -1.55 60.05
CA THR A 84 10.66 -1.69 58.84
C THR A 84 10.04 -2.62 57.81
N LYS A 85 9.37 -3.70 58.23
CA LYS A 85 8.57 -4.57 57.36
C LYS A 85 7.48 -3.78 56.62
N GLU A 86 6.64 -3.02 57.34
CA GLU A 86 5.57 -2.20 56.77
C GLU A 86 6.09 -1.21 55.71
N LYS A 87 7.24 -0.58 55.98
CA LYS A 87 7.89 0.33 55.01
C LYS A 87 8.35 -0.39 53.74
N LEU A 88 8.85 -1.62 53.86
CA LEU A 88 9.31 -2.43 52.72
C LEU A 88 8.13 -2.96 51.92
N GLU A 89 7.02 -3.34 52.57
CA GLU A 89 5.78 -3.75 51.91
C GLU A 89 5.19 -2.58 51.09
N ILE A 90 5.07 -1.38 51.67
CA ILE A 90 4.61 -0.16 50.97
C ILE A 90 5.57 0.23 49.83
N ALA A 91 6.88 0.02 49.99
CA ALA A 91 7.85 0.31 48.93
C ALA A 91 7.77 -0.70 47.77
N LEU A 92 7.53 -1.98 48.06
CA LEU A 92 7.34 -3.03 47.07
C LEU A 92 6.03 -2.84 46.29
N GLU A 93 4.93 -2.56 46.98
CA GLU A 93 3.61 -2.26 46.39
C GLU A 93 3.72 -1.08 45.41
N LYS A 94 4.28 0.06 45.86
CA LYS A 94 4.52 1.23 44.99
C LYS A 94 5.43 0.95 43.79
N TYR A 95 6.40 0.05 43.95
CA TYR A 95 7.26 -0.38 42.82
C TYR A 95 6.49 -1.25 41.82
N GLN A 96 5.67 -2.18 42.30
CA GLN A 96 4.80 -3.03 41.48
C GLN A 96 3.76 -2.19 40.73
N ASP A 97 3.07 -1.28 41.40
CA ASP A 97 2.14 -0.31 40.79
C ASP A 97 2.84 0.53 39.73
N SER A 98 4.01 1.09 40.06
CA SER A 98 4.79 1.91 39.12
C SER A 98 5.29 1.11 37.90
N SER A 99 5.50 -0.20 38.05
CA SER A 99 5.89 -1.09 36.96
C SER A 99 4.70 -1.44 36.07
N MET A 100 3.58 -1.86 36.69
CA MET A 100 2.33 -2.19 36.00
C MET A 100 1.79 -0.98 35.24
N ARG A 101 1.80 0.20 35.87
CA ARG A 101 1.38 1.46 35.27
C ARG A 101 2.21 1.80 34.03
N LYS A 102 3.53 1.70 34.09
CA LYS A 102 4.41 1.93 32.92
C LYS A 102 4.14 0.95 31.77
N LEU A 103 3.86 -0.32 32.06
CA LEU A 103 3.50 -1.31 31.06
C LEU A 103 2.12 -1.01 30.43
N GLN A 104 1.17 -0.55 31.23
CA GLN A 104 -0.14 -0.10 30.75
C GLN A 104 -0.01 1.15 29.86
N ASP A 105 0.66 2.19 30.35
CA ASP A 105 0.88 3.45 29.63
C ASP A 105 1.62 3.20 28.28
N GLN A 106 2.60 2.29 28.25
CA GLN A 106 3.26 1.85 27.01
C GLN A 106 2.31 1.11 26.06
N ASN A 107 1.52 0.16 26.55
CA ASN A 107 0.56 -0.58 25.75
C ASN A 107 -0.51 0.34 25.13
N GLU A 108 -1.01 1.31 25.91
CA GLU A 108 -1.94 2.34 25.44
C GLU A 108 -1.28 3.24 24.38
N ALA A 109 -0.04 3.68 24.59
CA ALA A 109 0.71 4.46 23.60
C ALA A 109 0.94 3.69 22.28
N PHE A 110 1.27 2.39 22.35
CA PHE A 110 1.41 1.55 21.15
C PHE A 110 0.07 1.36 20.41
N GLN A 111 -1.02 1.14 21.14
CA GLN A 111 -2.35 1.01 20.54
C GLN A 111 -2.83 2.33 19.92
N SER A 112 -2.62 3.47 20.60
CA SER A 112 -2.93 4.81 20.09
C SER A 112 -2.12 5.15 18.84
N ASN A 113 -0.82 4.86 18.83
CA ASN A 113 0.04 5.09 17.66
C ASN A 113 -0.38 4.21 16.47
N ARG A 114 -0.71 2.93 16.70
CA ARG A 114 -1.24 2.04 15.66
C ARG A 114 -2.60 2.51 15.12
N ALA A 115 -3.47 3.03 15.98
CA ALA A 115 -4.75 3.60 15.57
C ALA A 115 -4.55 4.83 14.68
N LYS A 116 -3.70 5.79 15.10
CA LYS A 116 -3.35 6.99 14.31
C LYS A 116 -2.72 6.66 12.96
N MET A 117 -1.90 5.60 12.89
CA MET A 117 -1.33 5.13 11.62
C MET A 117 -2.40 4.55 10.67
N ALA A 118 -3.38 3.81 11.21
CA ALA A 118 -4.50 3.30 10.42
C ALA A 118 -5.46 4.41 9.97
N GLU A 119 -5.76 5.36 10.86
CA GLU A 119 -6.57 6.57 10.59
C GLU A 119 -5.93 7.45 9.50
N GLY A 120 -4.64 7.75 9.62
CA GLY A 120 -3.89 8.50 8.60
C GLY A 120 -3.82 7.78 7.24
N MET A 121 -3.80 6.45 7.23
CA MET A 121 -3.88 5.66 6.00
C MET A 121 -5.29 5.68 5.39
N ALA A 122 -6.34 5.61 6.22
CA ALA A 122 -7.73 5.72 5.77
C ALA A 122 -8.01 7.10 5.14
N LEU A 123 -7.61 8.18 5.81
CA LEU A 123 -7.74 9.56 5.29
C LEU A 123 -6.96 9.77 3.98
N ALA A 124 -5.80 9.10 3.81
CA ALA A 124 -5.04 9.16 2.57
C ALA A 124 -5.72 8.41 1.40
N LEU A 125 -6.43 7.31 1.69
CA LEU A 125 -7.26 6.59 0.72
C LEU A 125 -8.52 7.38 0.37
N GLU A 126 -9.27 7.88 1.36
CA GLU A 126 -10.46 8.71 1.16
C GLU A 126 -10.14 9.95 0.31
N LYS A 127 -8.99 10.61 0.55
CA LYS A 127 -8.52 11.70 -0.32
C LYS A 127 -8.18 11.22 -1.74
N LYS A 128 -7.56 10.04 -1.91
CA LYS A 128 -7.30 9.49 -3.26
C LYS A 128 -8.60 9.21 -4.00
N ASP A 129 -9.61 8.66 -3.32
CA ASP A 129 -10.91 8.34 -3.90
C ASP A 129 -11.67 9.62 -4.29
N GLN A 130 -11.65 10.66 -3.44
CA GLN A 130 -12.18 11.98 -3.78
C GLN A 130 -11.47 12.60 -5.00
N GLU A 131 -10.13 12.54 -5.05
CA GLU A 131 -9.34 12.96 -6.22
C GLU A 131 -9.61 12.13 -7.49
N TRP A 132 -10.20 10.93 -7.40
CA TRP A 132 -10.63 10.12 -8.54
C TRP A 132 -12.06 10.46 -8.95
N ILE A 133 -12.97 10.66 -7.99
CA ILE A 133 -14.35 11.10 -8.22
C ILE A 133 -14.37 12.44 -8.96
N GLU A 134 -13.55 13.40 -8.54
CA GLU A 134 -13.43 14.70 -9.19
C GLU A 134 -12.93 14.57 -10.65
N LYS A 135 -11.95 13.71 -10.92
CA LYS A 135 -11.44 13.45 -12.28
C LYS A 135 -12.47 12.74 -13.17
N LEU A 136 -13.24 11.82 -12.61
CA LEU A 136 -14.34 11.16 -13.32
C LEU A 136 -15.44 12.16 -13.67
N ALA A 137 -15.77 13.09 -12.76
CA ALA A 137 -16.73 14.16 -13.01
C ALA A 137 -16.26 15.11 -14.12
N THR A 138 -14.99 15.53 -14.14
CA THR A 138 -14.46 16.36 -15.22
C THR A 138 -14.43 15.62 -16.56
N LEU A 139 -14.03 14.34 -16.59
CA LEU A 139 -13.99 13.55 -17.82
C LEU A 139 -15.40 13.29 -18.38
N GLU A 140 -16.40 13.06 -17.52
CA GLU A 140 -17.79 12.92 -17.96
C GLU A 140 -18.36 14.25 -18.49
N GLN A 141 -18.00 15.38 -17.87
CA GLN A 141 -18.35 16.71 -18.39
C GLN A 141 -17.69 17.00 -19.76
N GLU A 142 -16.41 16.67 -19.92
CA GLU A 142 -15.69 16.80 -21.21
C GLU A 142 -16.34 15.91 -22.28
N LYS A 143 -16.61 14.65 -21.95
CA LYS A 143 -17.34 13.69 -22.81
C LYS A 143 -18.71 14.21 -23.26
N LEU A 144 -19.51 14.76 -22.35
CA LEU A 144 -20.81 15.37 -22.70
C LEU A 144 -20.64 16.60 -23.61
N SER A 145 -19.61 17.42 -23.39
CA SER A 145 -19.33 18.59 -24.24
C SER A 145 -18.88 18.21 -25.66
N LEU A 146 -18.12 17.12 -25.78
CA LEU A 146 -17.67 16.58 -27.06
C LEU A 146 -18.82 15.88 -27.80
N ALA A 147 -19.70 15.18 -27.09
CA ALA A 147 -20.90 14.59 -27.67
C ALA A 147 -21.82 15.68 -28.26
N ALA A 148 -22.16 16.71 -27.48
CA ALA A 148 -22.99 17.82 -27.94
C ALA A 148 -22.40 18.54 -29.18
N ARG A 149 -21.07 18.68 -29.25
CA ARG A 149 -20.38 19.25 -30.42
C ARG A 149 -20.37 18.31 -31.63
N LEU A 150 -20.38 17.00 -31.42
CA LEU A 150 -20.53 16.00 -32.48
C LEU A 150 -21.95 16.08 -33.06
N ASP A 151 -22.96 16.11 -32.19
CA ASP A 151 -24.37 16.22 -32.57
C ASP A 151 -24.61 17.50 -33.39
N GLU A 152 -24.12 18.66 -32.90
CA GLU A 152 -24.16 19.94 -33.62
C GLU A 152 -23.53 19.84 -35.03
N MET A 153 -22.37 19.19 -35.15
CA MET A 153 -21.71 18.99 -36.44
C MET A 153 -22.52 18.08 -37.38
N THR A 154 -23.19 17.05 -36.85
CA THR A 154 -24.06 16.19 -37.67
C THR A 154 -25.33 16.91 -38.13
N GLU A 155 -25.94 17.74 -37.29
CA GLU A 155 -27.11 18.55 -37.65
C GLU A 155 -26.74 19.63 -38.69
N GLN A 156 -25.59 20.30 -38.52
CA GLN A 156 -25.04 21.21 -39.53
C GLN A 156 -24.81 20.51 -40.87
N SER A 157 -24.21 19.31 -40.86
CA SER A 157 -23.99 18.52 -42.09
C SER A 157 -25.30 18.07 -42.75
N LEU A 158 -26.31 17.70 -41.96
CA LEU A 158 -27.63 17.32 -42.47
C LEU A 158 -28.36 18.52 -43.09
N SER A 159 -28.27 19.69 -42.46
CA SER A 159 -28.84 20.93 -42.98
C SER A 159 -28.15 21.40 -44.27
N LEU A 160 -26.83 21.18 -44.40
CA LEU A 160 -26.11 21.44 -45.65
C LEU A 160 -26.46 20.45 -46.76
N PHE A 161 -26.80 19.20 -46.42
CA PHE A 161 -27.28 18.21 -47.38
C PHE A 161 -28.70 18.56 -47.89
N GLN A 162 -29.63 18.90 -47.00
CA GLN A 162 -30.98 19.35 -47.39
C GLN A 162 -30.91 20.57 -48.32
N LYS A 163 -30.11 21.59 -47.98
CA LYS A 163 -29.88 22.78 -48.81
C LYS A 163 -29.20 22.48 -50.16
N ARG A 164 -28.58 21.31 -50.32
CA ARG A 164 -28.00 20.83 -51.58
C ARG A 164 -29.10 20.21 -52.44
N ASP A 165 -29.90 19.31 -51.87
CA ASP A 165 -31.04 18.68 -52.54
C ASP A 165 -32.06 19.74 -53.02
N ASP A 166 -32.40 20.71 -52.16
CA ASP A 166 -33.28 21.86 -52.49
C ASP A 166 -32.74 22.68 -53.68
N LEU A 167 -31.41 22.82 -53.78
CA LEU A 167 -30.73 23.58 -54.85
C LEU A 167 -30.72 22.80 -56.17
N ASP A 168 -30.43 21.51 -56.11
CA ASP A 168 -30.38 20.62 -57.27
C ASP A 168 -31.79 20.42 -57.86
N GLU A 169 -32.86 20.38 -57.04
CA GLU A 169 -34.25 20.42 -57.51
C GLU A 169 -34.59 21.74 -58.21
N LEU A 170 -34.18 22.88 -57.62
CA LEU A 170 -34.44 24.20 -58.17
C LEU A 170 -33.67 24.47 -59.48
N GLU A 171 -32.43 24.00 -59.61
CA GLU A 171 -31.71 23.99 -60.88
C GLU A 171 -32.45 23.10 -61.89
N GLY A 172 -32.92 21.91 -61.49
CA GLY A 172 -33.75 21.02 -62.32
C GLY A 172 -34.97 21.72 -62.92
N PHE A 173 -35.73 22.47 -62.12
CA PHE A 173 -36.85 23.29 -62.61
C PHE A 173 -36.38 24.39 -63.57
N GLN A 174 -35.33 25.13 -63.23
CA GLN A 174 -34.81 26.21 -64.07
C GLN A 174 -34.32 25.69 -65.43
N GLN A 175 -33.69 24.50 -65.44
CA GLN A 175 -33.20 23.85 -66.65
C GLN A 175 -34.34 23.29 -67.50
N GLN A 176 -35.44 22.81 -66.87
CA GLN A 176 -36.67 22.44 -67.56
C GLN A 176 -37.34 23.65 -68.23
N GLU A 177 -37.42 24.80 -67.57
CA GLU A 177 -37.94 26.04 -68.17
C GLU A 177 -37.04 26.54 -69.32
N LEU A 178 -35.72 26.51 -69.14
CA LEU A 178 -34.78 26.80 -70.23
C LEU A 178 -35.02 25.90 -71.44
N ALA A 179 -35.27 24.61 -71.24
CA ALA A 179 -35.58 23.67 -72.32
C ALA A 179 -36.92 24.00 -73.01
N LYS A 180 -37.99 24.32 -72.25
CA LYS A 180 -39.29 24.76 -72.79
C LYS A 180 -39.14 26.02 -73.64
N VAL A 181 -38.51 27.07 -73.12
CA VAL A 181 -38.28 28.34 -73.85
C VAL A 181 -37.41 28.12 -75.09
N LYS A 182 -36.33 27.35 -74.98
CA LYS A 182 -35.44 27.00 -76.11
C LYS A 182 -36.15 26.21 -77.21
N HIS A 183 -37.16 25.40 -76.87
CA HIS A 183 -38.04 24.74 -77.83
C HIS A 183 -39.04 25.73 -78.45
N MET A 184 -39.74 26.53 -77.64
CA MET A 184 -40.71 27.54 -78.07
C MET A 184 -40.13 28.64 -78.96
N VAL A 185 -38.83 28.96 -78.85
CA VAL A 185 -38.13 29.89 -79.77
C VAL A 185 -37.63 29.17 -81.03
N LYS A 186 -37.23 27.90 -80.94
CA LYS A 186 -36.80 27.11 -82.10
C LYS A 186 -37.93 26.79 -83.08
N ILE A 187 -39.16 26.53 -82.60
CA ILE A 187 -40.32 26.27 -83.47
C ILE A 187 -40.56 27.42 -84.46
N PRO A 188 -40.87 28.67 -84.04
CA PRO A 188 -41.12 29.76 -84.96
C PRO A 188 -39.89 30.13 -85.78
N ARG A 189 -38.67 30.00 -85.24
CA ARG A 189 -37.44 30.23 -86.03
C ARG A 189 -37.27 29.20 -87.15
N ASN A 190 -37.54 27.92 -86.90
CA ASN A 190 -37.46 26.87 -87.93
C ASN A 190 -38.60 26.98 -88.95
N VAL A 191 -39.82 27.34 -88.53
CA VAL A 191 -40.95 27.60 -89.43
C VAL A 191 -40.67 28.83 -90.31
N PHE A 192 -40.16 29.92 -89.73
CA PHE A 192 -39.79 31.13 -90.48
C PHE A 192 -38.64 30.87 -91.46
N MET A 193 -37.63 30.08 -91.08
CA MET A 193 -36.54 29.67 -91.98
C MET A 193 -37.07 28.82 -93.15
N GLN A 194 -37.91 27.81 -92.90
CA GLN A 194 -38.53 27.03 -93.99
C GLN A 194 -39.42 27.90 -94.89
N GLN A 195 -40.18 28.84 -94.31
CA GLN A 195 -41.06 29.73 -95.07
C GLN A 195 -40.29 30.80 -95.87
N LYS A 196 -39.02 31.08 -95.54
CA LYS A 196 -38.11 31.91 -96.35
C LYS A 196 -37.30 31.14 -97.41
N LEU A 197 -37.30 29.81 -97.40
CA LEU A 197 -36.56 28.97 -98.33
C LEU A 197 -37.47 28.34 -99.39
N LYS A 198 -37.89 29.16 -100.36
CA LYS A 198 -38.13 28.66 -101.73
C LYS A 198 -36.78 28.66 -102.47
N PRO A 199 -36.49 27.65 -103.30
CA PRO A 199 -35.22 27.55 -104.01
C PRO A 199 -35.20 28.36 -105.31
N ASP A 200 -34.04 28.96 -105.59
CA ASP A 200 -33.49 29.17 -106.94
C ASP A 200 -31.95 29.24 -106.80
N PRO A 201 -31.14 28.90 -107.84
CA PRO A 201 -29.70 28.66 -107.68
C PRO A 201 -28.81 29.88 -108.05
N ASP A 202 -27.50 29.61 -108.14
CA ASP A 202 -26.44 30.41 -108.75
C ASP A 202 -26.00 31.72 -108.06
N SER A 203 -24.94 31.60 -107.24
CA SER A 203 -23.74 32.45 -107.38
C SER A 203 -22.53 31.83 -106.67
N GLU A 204 -21.41 31.68 -107.38
CA GLU A 204 -20.10 31.42 -106.77
C GLU A 204 -19.41 32.73 -106.30
N THR A 205 -18.21 32.57 -105.73
CA THR A 205 -17.16 33.59 -105.48
C THR A 205 -17.16 34.37 -104.15
N LYS A 206 -16.07 34.16 -103.38
CA LYS A 206 -15.04 35.15 -102.93
C LYS A 206 -15.45 36.64 -102.91
N GLU A 207 -15.09 37.50 -101.95
CA GLU A 207 -13.94 37.61 -101.02
C GLU A 207 -14.44 38.39 -99.74
N ARG A 208 -14.04 38.10 -98.48
CA ARG A 208 -12.79 38.40 -97.72
C ARG A 208 -12.71 39.81 -97.06
N LEU A 209 -12.37 39.80 -95.76
CA LEU A 209 -11.99 40.95 -94.87
C LEU A 209 -13.12 41.99 -94.61
N GLN A 210 -13.14 42.78 -93.54
CA GLN A 210 -12.31 42.86 -92.30
C GLN A 210 -13.28 43.16 -91.12
N GLU A 211 -12.97 42.96 -89.83
CA GLU A 211 -12.04 43.76 -89.03
C GLU A 211 -11.77 43.12 -87.64
N SER A 212 -10.54 43.27 -87.12
CA SER A 212 -10.08 43.24 -85.70
C SER A 212 -10.63 42.18 -84.69
N ARG A 213 -9.81 41.48 -83.88
CA ARG A 213 -8.36 41.64 -83.59
C ARG A 213 -7.74 40.39 -82.89
N GLN A 214 -6.67 39.87 -83.50
CA GLN A 214 -5.47 39.28 -82.85
C GLN A 214 -5.59 37.95 -82.07
N GLU A 215 -4.97 36.88 -82.60
CA GLU A 215 -4.62 35.64 -81.88
C GLU A 215 -3.11 35.53 -81.55
N LYS A 216 -2.78 34.64 -80.61
CA LYS A 216 -1.66 33.66 -80.62
C LYS A 216 -0.24 34.03 -80.12
N SER A 217 -0.04 33.77 -78.82
CA SER A 217 1.17 33.17 -78.21
C SER A 217 0.79 32.72 -76.78
N THR A 218 0.81 31.44 -76.38
CA THR A 218 1.93 30.52 -76.04
C THR A 218 2.73 30.87 -74.78
N ASP A 219 2.66 29.96 -73.80
CA ASP A 219 3.54 29.71 -72.64
C ASP A 219 3.27 30.40 -71.28
N LYS A 220 4.12 30.11 -70.28
CA LYS A 220 3.79 29.86 -68.85
C LYS A 220 3.94 31.05 -67.87
N THR A 221 3.06 31.07 -66.84
CA THR A 221 3.35 31.25 -65.38
C THR A 221 3.96 32.56 -64.80
N ILE A 222 3.40 33.03 -63.66
CA ILE A 222 3.92 34.06 -62.70
C ILE A 222 3.79 35.54 -63.19
N SER A 223 3.70 36.60 -62.35
CA SER A 223 4.14 36.85 -60.95
C SER A 223 3.16 37.64 -60.03
N GLU A 224 3.62 37.92 -58.80
CA GLU A 224 3.15 38.94 -57.82
C GLU A 224 3.51 40.38 -58.29
N THR A 225 3.39 41.52 -57.59
CA THR A 225 3.87 41.96 -56.23
C THR A 225 3.39 43.42 -55.95
N PRO A 226 3.59 44.13 -54.79
CA PRO A 226 4.89 44.53 -54.14
C PRO A 226 4.94 44.30 -52.60
N MET A 227 6.08 44.01 -51.93
CA MET A 227 7.43 44.65 -51.84
C MET A 227 7.50 46.00 -51.08
N PRO A 228 8.65 46.35 -50.46
CA PRO A 228 9.94 45.62 -50.32
C PRO A 228 10.12 45.03 -48.90
N ALA A 229 11.25 44.51 -48.39
CA ALA A 229 12.67 44.35 -48.79
C ALA A 229 13.22 42.99 -48.19
N THR A 230 14.49 42.56 -48.12
CA THR A 230 15.86 43.12 -48.37
C THR A 230 16.83 41.96 -48.75
N ALA A 231 18.15 42.07 -48.53
CA ALA A 231 19.21 41.05 -48.76
C ALA A 231 20.38 41.25 -47.74
N PRO A 232 21.48 40.44 -47.69
CA PRO A 232 21.87 39.28 -48.51
C PRO A 232 22.46 38.03 -47.76
N THR A 233 22.92 37.06 -48.56
CA THR A 233 23.80 35.85 -48.36
C THR A 233 25.06 36.01 -47.46
N PRO A 234 25.81 34.93 -47.06
CA PRO A 234 26.00 33.62 -47.74
C PRO A 234 26.07 32.31 -46.90
N ALA A 235 26.27 31.19 -47.61
CA ALA A 235 26.62 29.83 -47.14
C ALA A 235 28.19 29.65 -47.07
N PRO A 236 28.85 28.45 -46.97
CA PRO A 236 28.40 27.07 -47.22
C PRO A 236 28.84 25.96 -46.21
N GLY A 237 28.25 24.76 -46.34
CA GLY A 237 28.69 23.54 -45.65
C GLY A 237 27.95 22.27 -46.12
N LEU A 238 28.63 21.40 -46.88
CA LEU A 238 28.15 20.10 -47.41
C LEU A 238 29.01 18.96 -46.80
N PRO A 239 28.65 17.67 -46.97
CA PRO A 239 27.32 17.03 -46.96
C PRO A 239 27.28 15.74 -46.08
N GLN A 240 26.08 15.14 -45.88
CA GLN A 240 25.84 13.70 -46.14
C GLN A 240 24.40 13.18 -45.84
N THR A 241 23.95 12.26 -46.70
CA THR A 241 23.01 11.13 -46.49
C THR A 241 21.65 11.32 -45.78
N SER A 242 20.60 11.37 -46.60
CA SER A 242 19.36 10.55 -46.55
C SER A 242 18.50 10.45 -45.27
N GLY A 243 17.26 10.97 -45.36
CA GLY A 243 16.14 10.61 -44.48
C GLY A 243 14.79 11.19 -44.95
N PRO A 244 13.77 10.38 -45.28
CA PRO A 244 12.40 10.85 -45.56
C PRO A 244 11.58 11.20 -44.28
N PRO A 245 10.43 11.89 -44.41
CA PRO A 245 9.63 12.42 -43.28
C PRO A 245 8.79 11.35 -42.53
N PRO A 246 8.14 11.68 -41.38
CA PRO A 246 7.80 10.67 -40.36
C PRO A 246 6.58 9.81 -40.67
N ILE A 247 6.58 8.61 -40.10
CA ILE A 247 5.51 7.60 -40.22
C ILE A 247 4.79 7.44 -38.86
N THR A 248 3.48 7.17 -38.92
CA THR A 248 2.57 6.99 -37.78
C THR A 248 2.61 5.58 -37.17
N SER A 249 1.97 5.43 -36.01
CA SER A 249 1.39 4.16 -35.49
C SER A 249 2.34 2.97 -35.28
N ASN A 250 3.00 2.93 -34.11
CA ASN A 250 3.74 1.76 -33.62
C ASN A 250 2.79 0.65 -33.14
N THR A 251 2.27 -0.18 -34.04
CA THR A 251 1.49 -1.38 -33.67
C THR A 251 2.44 -2.57 -33.48
N THR A 252 2.83 -2.84 -32.23
CA THR A 252 3.67 -4.00 -31.90
C THR A 252 2.85 -5.28 -31.91
N VAL A 253 2.96 -6.07 -32.98
CA VAL A 253 2.38 -7.43 -33.05
C VAL A 253 3.24 -8.37 -32.21
N THR A 254 2.79 -8.69 -30.99
CA THR A 254 3.43 -9.69 -30.13
C THR A 254 3.01 -11.10 -30.54
N ASN A 255 3.97 -11.94 -30.92
CA ASN A 255 3.72 -13.33 -31.28
C ASN A 255 3.27 -14.10 -30.04
N SER A 256 2.05 -14.65 -30.05
CA SER A 256 1.48 -15.36 -28.90
C SER A 256 2.20 -16.68 -28.58
N SER A 257 2.97 -17.21 -29.54
CA SER A 257 3.81 -18.41 -29.38
C SER A 257 4.96 -18.14 -28.40
N ASP A 258 5.69 -17.03 -28.58
CA ASP A 258 6.83 -16.61 -27.74
C ASP A 258 6.47 -16.54 -26.24
N LEU A 259 5.27 -16.03 -25.94
CA LEU A 259 4.74 -15.93 -24.58
C LEU A 259 4.39 -17.28 -23.95
N THR A 260 4.22 -18.31 -24.77
CA THR A 260 3.93 -19.68 -24.34
C THR A 260 5.24 -20.45 -24.14
N ASP A 261 6.14 -20.41 -25.11
CA ASP A 261 7.48 -21.03 -25.00
C ASP A 261 8.27 -20.44 -23.83
N THR A 262 8.25 -19.10 -23.67
CA THR A 262 8.87 -18.42 -22.51
C THR A 262 8.27 -18.88 -21.18
N ARG A 263 6.95 -19.16 -21.15
CA ARG A 263 6.27 -19.65 -19.94
C ARG A 263 6.65 -21.10 -19.62
N GLU A 264 6.83 -21.94 -20.62
CA GLU A 264 7.24 -23.33 -20.45
C GLU A 264 8.71 -23.46 -20.02
N ILE A 265 9.61 -22.68 -20.63
CA ILE A 265 11.01 -22.51 -20.18
C ILE A 265 11.06 -22.02 -18.72
N ASN A 266 10.20 -21.07 -18.35
CA ASN A 266 10.08 -20.61 -16.98
C ASN A 266 9.60 -21.72 -16.02
N PHE A 267 8.79 -22.69 -16.44
CA PHE A 267 8.38 -23.81 -15.59
C PHE A 267 9.50 -24.85 -15.38
N GLU A 268 10.28 -25.17 -16.40
CA GLU A 268 11.46 -26.04 -16.23
C GLU A 268 12.49 -25.38 -15.30
N TYR A 269 12.78 -24.09 -15.51
CA TYR A 269 13.69 -23.35 -14.65
C TYR A 269 13.13 -23.19 -13.22
N LEU A 270 11.83 -22.90 -13.05
CA LEU A 270 11.17 -22.82 -11.74
C LEU A 270 11.27 -24.15 -10.98
N LYS A 271 11.09 -25.30 -11.64
CA LYS A 271 11.26 -26.63 -11.02
C LYS A 271 12.66 -26.79 -10.43
N HIS A 272 13.70 -26.38 -11.17
CA HIS A 272 15.08 -26.39 -10.67
C HIS A 272 15.32 -25.36 -9.54
N VAL A 273 14.79 -24.15 -9.67
CA VAL A 273 14.93 -23.07 -8.66
C VAL A 273 14.23 -23.44 -7.35
N VAL A 274 13.02 -24.01 -7.39
CA VAL A 274 12.27 -24.46 -6.20
C VAL A 274 12.97 -25.65 -5.54
N LEU A 275 13.42 -26.65 -6.31
CA LEU A 275 14.16 -27.79 -5.77
C LEU A 275 15.49 -27.35 -5.13
N LYS A 276 16.20 -26.41 -5.76
CA LYS A 276 17.40 -25.80 -5.17
C LYS A 276 17.05 -25.00 -3.91
N PHE A 277 15.99 -24.18 -3.92
CA PHE A 277 15.54 -23.42 -2.74
C PHE A 277 15.22 -24.31 -1.54
N MET A 278 14.58 -25.46 -1.75
CA MET A 278 14.32 -26.45 -0.69
C MET A 278 15.58 -27.14 -0.15
N SER A 279 16.72 -27.03 -0.86
CA SER A 279 17.98 -27.72 -0.56
C SER A 279 19.14 -26.78 -0.18
N SER A 280 19.01 -25.48 -0.46
CA SER A 280 20.04 -24.46 -0.28
C SER A 280 20.14 -23.94 1.15
N ARG A 281 21.28 -23.31 1.44
CA ARG A 281 21.54 -22.64 2.73
C ARG A 281 21.18 -21.15 2.65
N GLU A 282 21.02 -20.53 3.81
CA GLU A 282 20.44 -19.19 4.03
C GLU A 282 20.84 -18.13 2.97
N ALA A 283 22.13 -17.89 2.75
CA ALA A 283 22.62 -16.86 1.83
C ALA A 283 22.23 -17.10 0.34
N GLU A 284 22.11 -18.35 -0.11
CA GLU A 284 21.60 -18.68 -1.44
C GLU A 284 20.06 -18.59 -1.49
N ALA A 285 19.39 -19.00 -0.41
CA ALA A 285 17.94 -19.10 -0.35
C ALA A 285 17.25 -17.74 -0.55
N PHE A 286 17.83 -16.63 -0.07
CA PHE A 286 17.35 -15.27 -0.38
C PHE A 286 17.44 -14.91 -1.88
N GLN A 287 18.50 -15.32 -2.57
CA GLN A 287 18.64 -15.08 -4.02
C GLN A 287 17.62 -15.91 -4.81
N LEU A 288 17.36 -17.14 -4.35
CA LEU A 288 16.36 -18.03 -4.93
C LEU A 288 14.92 -17.54 -4.67
N ILE A 289 14.62 -16.95 -3.50
CA ILE A 289 13.34 -16.25 -3.27
C ILE A 289 13.11 -15.18 -4.34
N ARG A 290 14.14 -14.35 -4.66
CA ARG A 290 14.02 -13.32 -5.70
C ARG A 290 13.84 -13.91 -7.11
N ALA A 291 14.44 -15.08 -7.39
CA ALA A 291 14.20 -15.80 -8.65
C ALA A 291 12.76 -16.35 -8.74
N ILE A 292 12.26 -16.99 -7.68
CA ILE A 292 10.88 -17.50 -7.60
C ILE A 292 9.87 -16.35 -7.72
N SER A 293 10.14 -15.22 -7.06
CA SER A 293 9.33 -13.99 -7.11
C SER A 293 9.11 -13.49 -8.54
N VAL A 294 10.18 -13.43 -9.35
CA VAL A 294 10.08 -13.05 -10.77
C VAL A 294 9.32 -14.10 -11.59
N LEU A 295 9.59 -15.40 -11.38
CA LEU A 295 9.01 -16.51 -12.17
C LEU A 295 7.53 -16.77 -11.88
N LEU A 296 7.06 -16.50 -10.65
CA LEU A 296 5.67 -16.66 -10.22
C LEU A 296 4.92 -15.33 -10.04
N HIS A 297 5.56 -14.21 -10.41
CA HIS A 297 5.02 -12.85 -10.30
C HIS A 297 4.47 -12.52 -8.89
N PHE A 298 5.22 -12.86 -7.86
CA PHE A 298 4.85 -12.54 -6.48
C PHE A 298 4.81 -11.02 -6.24
N THR A 299 3.86 -10.61 -5.40
CA THR A 299 3.88 -9.27 -4.81
C THR A 299 5.06 -9.12 -3.86
N LYS A 300 5.46 -7.88 -3.57
CA LYS A 300 6.54 -7.60 -2.62
C LYS A 300 6.22 -8.12 -1.23
N GLU A 301 4.94 -8.07 -0.86
CA GLU A 301 4.36 -8.56 0.39
C GLU A 301 4.49 -10.09 0.53
N GLU A 302 4.36 -10.83 -0.58
CA GLU A 302 4.57 -12.28 -0.63
C GLU A 302 6.06 -12.64 -0.62
N GLU A 303 6.91 -11.90 -1.34
CA GLU A 303 8.36 -12.07 -1.31
C GLU A 303 8.92 -11.83 0.11
N ASP A 304 8.50 -10.75 0.77
CA ASP A 304 8.93 -10.41 2.13
C ASP A 304 8.34 -11.37 3.19
N MET A 305 7.15 -11.93 2.98
CA MET A 305 6.60 -13.01 3.82
C MET A 305 7.44 -14.29 3.73
N LEU A 306 7.96 -14.63 2.54
CA LEU A 306 8.86 -15.78 2.35
C LEU A 306 10.22 -15.54 3.03
N LYS A 307 10.78 -14.33 2.95
CA LYS A 307 12.00 -13.92 3.69
C LYS A 307 11.82 -14.09 5.19
N GLN A 308 10.77 -13.50 5.76
CA GLN A 308 10.46 -13.61 7.20
C GLN A 308 10.22 -15.07 7.64
N THR A 309 9.65 -15.89 6.77
CA THR A 309 9.44 -17.34 7.05
C THR A 309 10.75 -18.12 7.00
N LEU A 310 11.69 -17.76 6.13
CA LEU A 310 13.03 -18.32 6.07
C LEU A 310 13.85 -17.93 7.30
N GLU A 311 13.90 -16.63 7.62
CA GLU A 311 14.56 -16.06 8.80
C GLU A 311 14.06 -16.73 10.10
N TYR A 312 12.73 -16.85 10.26
CA TYR A 312 12.14 -17.54 11.40
C TYR A 312 12.54 -19.03 11.48
N LYS A 313 12.69 -19.71 10.33
CA LYS A 313 13.11 -21.13 10.31
C LYS A 313 14.60 -21.35 10.61
N MET A 314 15.44 -20.34 10.39
CA MET A 314 16.89 -20.42 10.66
C MET A 314 17.26 -19.84 12.03
N SER A 315 16.48 -18.88 12.55
CA SER A 315 16.68 -18.32 13.90
C SER A 315 16.25 -19.27 15.01
N TRP A 316 17.10 -19.42 16.03
CA TRP A 316 16.75 -20.09 17.29
C TRP A 316 15.75 -19.28 18.14
N PHE A 317 15.60 -17.98 17.88
CA PHE A 317 14.69 -17.09 18.60
C PHE A 317 13.70 -16.42 17.64
N GLY A 318 12.41 -16.67 17.85
CA GLY A 318 11.35 -16.01 17.12
C GLY A 318 9.97 -16.60 17.41
N SER A 319 8.93 -15.91 16.96
CA SER A 319 7.59 -16.46 16.81
C SER A 319 7.29 -16.61 15.31
N LYS A 320 6.52 -17.65 14.93
CA LYS A 320 6.24 -17.93 13.52
C LYS A 320 5.52 -16.73 12.89
N PRO A 321 5.98 -16.17 11.75
CA PRO A 321 5.30 -15.07 11.09
C PRO A 321 3.88 -15.49 10.69
N THR A 322 2.93 -14.58 10.90
CA THR A 322 1.52 -14.81 10.55
C THR A 322 1.29 -14.49 9.07
N PRO A 323 0.66 -15.40 8.29
CA PRO A 323 0.41 -15.14 6.88
C PRO A 323 -0.60 -13.99 6.72
N LYS A 324 -0.20 -12.93 6.01
CA LYS A 324 -1.00 -11.72 5.83
C LYS A 324 -2.11 -11.93 4.78
N GLY A 325 -3.19 -12.61 5.17
CA GLY A 325 -4.49 -12.62 4.47
C GLY A 325 -4.58 -13.35 3.12
N ILE A 326 -3.52 -13.36 2.31
CA ILE A 326 -3.53 -13.78 0.90
C ILE A 326 -3.49 -15.31 0.76
N ILE A 327 -2.74 -16.03 1.61
CA ILE A 327 -2.68 -17.50 1.60
C ILE A 327 -3.94 -18.09 2.29
N ARG A 328 -5.10 -17.89 1.68
CA ARG A 328 -6.29 -18.71 1.92
C ARG A 328 -6.34 -19.76 0.80
N PRO A 329 -6.15 -21.06 1.08
CA PRO A 329 -6.17 -22.06 0.01
C PRO A 329 -7.54 -22.09 -0.65
N SER A 330 -7.58 -21.79 -1.94
CA SER A 330 -8.76 -21.92 -2.79
C SER A 330 -9.09 -23.40 -3.00
N ILE A 331 -9.70 -24.02 -1.99
CA ILE A 331 -10.28 -25.35 -2.14
C ILE A 331 -11.45 -25.28 -3.12
N SER A 332 -11.19 -25.73 -4.35
CA SER A 332 -12.20 -26.15 -5.29
C SER A 332 -13.15 -27.16 -4.62
N GLY A 333 -14.42 -27.12 -4.99
CA GLY A 333 -15.48 -27.82 -4.24
C GLY A 333 -15.30 -29.33 -4.21
N THR A 334 -15.42 -29.93 -3.02
CA THR A 334 -15.66 -31.36 -2.84
C THR A 334 -17.15 -31.66 -3.04
N SER A 335 -17.52 -31.98 -4.27
CA SER A 335 -18.80 -32.58 -4.61
C SER A 335 -18.75 -34.10 -4.42
N SER A 336 -19.93 -34.73 -4.22
CA SER A 336 -20.15 -36.20 -4.07
C SER A 336 -19.52 -36.86 -2.82
N TRP A 337 -20.10 -37.91 -2.23
CA TRP A 337 -21.46 -38.48 -2.33
C TRP A 337 -21.74 -39.36 -1.09
N SER A 338 -23.03 -39.58 -0.80
CA SER A 338 -23.61 -40.55 0.18
C SER A 338 -23.24 -40.33 1.65
#